data_AF-A0A4Y2FVB6-F1
#
_entry.id   AF-A0A4Y2FVB6-F1
#
_cell.length_a   1.000
_cell.length_b   1.000
_cell.length_c   1.000
_cell.angle_alpha   90.00
_cell.angle_beta   90.00
_cell.angle_gamma   90.00
#
_symmetry.space_group_name_H-M   'P 1'
#
loop_
_entity.id
_entity.type
_entity.pdbx_description
1 polymer ?
#
loop_
_entity_poly.entity_id
_entity_poly.type
_entity_poly.pdbx_seq_one_letter_code
_entity_poly.pdbx_strand_id
1 'polypeptide(L)'
;MAKFGINEYCEMLLSYGECGRKAKSAARLYRERFPEVQHLIRQTILKVVKRLQETSCVTSRPRVRRPRNVGRKAQPEDVLAYALAHSQSSTKMISENCGLSKSRVWTILNESGAHPHLCSV
;
A
#
# COMPACT_ATOMS: atom_id res chain seq x y z
N MET A 1 -9.45 -3.20 -13.78
CA MET A 1 -9.41 -4.34 -14.71
C MET A 1 -10.37 -5.36 -14.15
N ALA A 2 -11.25 -5.92 -14.98
CA ALA A 2 -12.00 -7.10 -14.56
C ALA A 2 -11.02 -8.14 -14.01
N LYS A 3 -11.40 -8.78 -12.90
CA LYS A 3 -10.52 -9.69 -12.17
C LYS A 3 -10.65 -11.06 -12.83
N PHE A 4 -9.82 -11.29 -13.85
CA PHE A 4 -9.75 -12.59 -14.50
C PHE A 4 -9.07 -13.60 -13.55
N GLY A 5 -9.56 -14.84 -13.58
CA GLY A 5 -8.92 -15.99 -12.96
C GLY A 5 -7.60 -16.34 -13.65
N ILE A 6 -6.79 -17.14 -12.97
CA ILE A 6 -5.49 -17.59 -13.52
C ILE A 6 -5.66 -18.36 -14.83
N ASN A 7 -6.70 -19.20 -14.92
CA ASN A 7 -6.99 -19.99 -16.12
C ASN A 7 -7.32 -19.10 -17.32
N GLU A 8 -8.11 -18.04 -17.13
CA GLU A 8 -8.43 -17.09 -18.21
C GLU A 8 -7.15 -16.39 -18.72
N TYR A 9 -6.22 -16.06 -17.83
CA TYR A 9 -4.91 -15.52 -18.25
C TYR A 9 -4.09 -16.53 -19.05
N CYS A 10 -4.09 -17.81 -18.67
CA CYS A 10 -3.43 -18.87 -19.41
C CYS A 10 -4.03 -19.02 -20.82
N GLU A 11 -5.36 -19.10 -20.92
CA GLU A 11 -6.08 -19.19 -22.20
C GLU A 11 -5.82 -17.97 -23.10
N MET A 12 -5.71 -16.77 -22.51
CA MET A 12 -5.34 -15.55 -23.24
C MET A 12 -3.92 -15.66 -23.83
N LEU A 13 -2.97 -16.19 -23.07
CA LEU A 13 -1.58 -16.34 -23.49
C LEU A 13 -1.41 -17.44 -24.55
N LEU A 14 -2.12 -18.57 -24.39
CA LEU A 14 -2.15 -19.65 -25.38
C LEU A 14 -2.71 -19.15 -26.72
N SER A 15 -3.88 -18.50 -26.69
CA SER A 15 -4.48 -17.87 -27.89
C SER A 15 -3.54 -16.84 -28.55
N TYR A 16 -2.78 -16.09 -27.74
CA TYR A 16 -1.79 -15.14 -28.24
C TYR A 16 -0.61 -15.82 -28.95
N GLY A 17 -0.12 -16.93 -28.40
CA GLY A 17 0.92 -17.77 -29.00
C GLY A 17 0.47 -18.37 -30.34
N GLU A 18 -0.71 -18.99 -30.35
CA GLU A 18 -1.30 -19.61 -31.56
C GLU A 18 -1.51 -18.60 -32.70
N CYS A 19 -1.88 -17.37 -32.36
CA CYS A 19 -2.03 -16.30 -33.34
C CYS A 19 -0.71 -15.67 -33.79
N GLY A 20 0.44 -16.31 -33.52
CA GLY A 20 1.76 -15.78 -33.89
C GLY A 20 2.03 -14.43 -33.24
N ARG A 21 1.65 -14.26 -31.97
CA ARG A 21 1.79 -13.01 -31.19
C ARG A 21 1.00 -11.82 -31.77
N LYS A 22 -0.06 -12.08 -32.56
CA LYS A 22 -0.98 -11.05 -33.06
C LYS A 22 -2.17 -10.88 -32.12
N ALA A 23 -2.14 -9.84 -31.29
CA ALA A 23 -3.15 -9.61 -30.24
C ALA A 23 -4.59 -9.40 -30.76
N LYS A 24 -4.77 -8.85 -31.97
CA LYS A 24 -6.10 -8.67 -32.57
C LYS A 24 -6.73 -10.01 -32.95
N SER A 25 -5.95 -10.88 -33.61
CA SER A 25 -6.37 -12.23 -33.96
C SER A 25 -6.60 -13.07 -32.71
N ALA A 26 -5.74 -12.97 -31.71
CA ALA A 26 -5.88 -13.67 -30.44
C ALA A 26 -7.17 -13.29 -29.69
N ALA A 27 -7.52 -12.00 -29.67
CA ALA A 27 -8.78 -11.55 -29.07
C ALA A 27 -10.01 -12.08 -29.81
N ARG A 28 -9.93 -12.23 -31.14
CA ARG A 28 -11.00 -12.85 -31.94
C ARG A 28 -11.10 -14.35 -31.63
N LEU A 29 -9.97 -15.06 -31.67
CA LEU A 29 -9.90 -16.50 -31.40
C LEU A 29 -10.39 -16.84 -29.99
N TYR A 30 -9.99 -16.06 -28.98
CA TYR A 30 -10.45 -16.25 -27.61
C TYR A 30 -11.97 -16.07 -27.50
N ARG A 31 -12.55 -15.07 -28.20
CA ARG A 31 -14.00 -14.86 -28.22
C ARG A 31 -14.75 -16.02 -28.89
N GLU A 32 -14.19 -16.57 -29.97
CA GLU A 32 -14.75 -17.74 -30.65
C GLU A 32 -14.75 -18.97 -29.73
N ARG A 33 -13.70 -19.14 -28.91
CA ARG A 33 -13.60 -20.24 -27.93
C ARG A 33 -14.50 -20.06 -26.70
N PHE A 34 -14.66 -18.81 -26.25
CA PHE A 34 -15.35 -18.48 -25.01
C PHE A 34 -16.39 -17.38 -25.26
N PRO A 35 -17.57 -17.72 -25.84
CA PRO A 35 -18.60 -16.74 -26.17
C PRO A 35 -19.24 -16.10 -24.94
N GLU A 36 -19.31 -16.84 -23.82
CA GLU A 36 -19.89 -16.39 -22.54
C GLU A 36 -18.95 -15.47 -21.72
N VAL A 37 -17.65 -15.48 -22.02
CA VAL A 37 -16.66 -14.75 -21.22
C VAL A 37 -16.61 -13.29 -21.67
N GLN A 38 -16.58 -12.39 -20.67
CA GLN A 38 -16.53 -10.95 -20.86
C GLN A 38 -15.50 -10.56 -21.93
N HIS A 39 -15.93 -9.79 -22.93
CA HIS A 39 -15.13 -9.52 -24.13
C HIS A 39 -13.76 -8.93 -23.81
N LEU A 40 -12.74 -9.74 -24.03
CA LEU A 40 -11.36 -9.31 -24.00
C LEU A 40 -11.07 -8.38 -25.17
N ILE A 41 -10.50 -7.23 -24.83
CA ILE A 41 -10.02 -6.25 -25.80
C ILE A 41 -8.53 -6.57 -26.04
N ARG A 42 -8.04 -6.38 -27.28
CA ARG A 42 -6.61 -6.42 -27.66
C ARG A 42 -5.69 -5.84 -26.57
N GLN A 43 -6.10 -4.74 -25.94
CA GLN A 43 -5.34 -4.07 -24.90
C GLN A 43 -5.11 -4.93 -23.65
N THR A 44 -6.05 -5.79 -23.26
CA THR A 44 -5.89 -6.67 -22.10
C THR A 44 -4.80 -7.70 -22.36
N ILE A 45 -4.83 -8.37 -23.53
CA ILE A 45 -3.79 -9.33 -23.92
C ILE A 45 -2.42 -8.67 -23.91
N LEU A 46 -2.28 -7.49 -24.52
CA LEU A 46 -1.01 -6.75 -24.51
C LEU A 46 -0.54 -6.37 -23.10
N LYS A 47 -1.45 -5.96 -22.21
CA LYS A 47 -1.12 -5.66 -20.81
C LYS A 47 -0.67 -6.90 -20.05
N VAL A 48 -1.29 -8.05 -20.30
CA VAL A 48 -0.93 -9.34 -19.67
C VAL A 48 0.45 -9.78 -20.14
N VAL A 49 0.71 -9.77 -21.45
CA VAL A 49 2.02 -10.11 -22.02
C VAL A 49 3.10 -9.17 -21.50
N LYS A 50 2.86 -7.86 -21.53
CA LYS A 50 3.80 -6.86 -21.01
C LYS A 50 4.12 -7.12 -19.54
N ARG A 51 3.10 -7.34 -18.71
CA ARG A 51 3.30 -7.61 -17.27
C ARG A 51 4.07 -8.91 -17.04
N LEU A 52 3.77 -9.96 -17.80
CA LEU A 52 4.50 -11.21 -17.73
C LEU A 52 5.98 -11.01 -18.05
N GLN A 53 6.30 -10.22 -19.08
CA GLN A 53 7.67 -9.89 -19.42
C GLN A 53 8.38 -9.04 -18.35
N GLU A 54 7.70 -8.06 -17.78
CA GLU A 54 8.30 -7.14 -16.80
C GLU A 54 8.44 -7.76 -15.40
N THR A 55 7.55 -8.68 -15.02
CA THR A 55 7.41 -9.13 -13.62
C THR A 55 7.34 -10.63 -13.44
N SER A 56 7.38 -11.42 -14.51
CA SER A 56 7.19 -12.88 -14.50
C SER A 56 5.84 -13.32 -13.87
N CYS A 57 4.83 -12.45 -13.88
CA CYS A 57 3.52 -12.74 -13.32
C CYS A 57 2.40 -12.16 -14.19
N VAL A 58 1.28 -12.88 -14.34
CA VAL A 58 0.08 -12.42 -15.09
C VAL A 58 -0.88 -11.61 -14.22
N THR A 59 -0.90 -11.89 -12.91
CA THR A 59 -1.78 -11.20 -11.96
C THR A 59 -1.22 -9.83 -11.60
N SER A 60 -2.10 -8.85 -11.34
CA SER A 60 -1.67 -7.56 -10.83
C SER A 60 -1.20 -7.70 -9.38
N ARG A 61 -0.07 -7.09 -9.03
CA ARG A 61 0.32 -6.95 -7.62
C ARG A 61 -0.79 -6.22 -6.84
N PRO A 62 -1.09 -6.64 -5.60
CA PRO A 62 -1.99 -5.91 -4.73
C PRO A 62 -1.58 -4.45 -4.66
N ARG A 63 -2.54 -3.52 -4.72
CA ARG A 63 -2.28 -2.10 -4.45
C ARG A 63 -1.99 -1.96 -2.97
N VAL A 64 -0.72 -2.10 -2.59
CA VAL A 64 -0.28 -1.74 -1.23
C VAL A 64 -0.36 -0.22 -1.13
N ARG A 65 -1.12 0.29 -0.16
CA ARG A 65 -1.12 1.73 0.12
C ARG A 65 0.32 2.15 0.40
N ARG A 66 0.75 3.28 -0.17
CA ARG A 66 2.03 3.90 0.18
C ARG A 66 2.06 4.02 1.71
N PRO A 67 3.13 3.56 2.39
CA PRO A 67 3.28 3.78 3.81
C PRO A 67 3.10 5.27 4.08
N ARG A 68 2.19 5.60 5.01
CA ARG A 68 2.06 6.98 5.44
C ARG A 68 3.38 7.34 6.12
N ASN A 69 4.02 8.43 5.68
CA ASN A 69 5.15 9.01 6.41
C ASN A 69 4.61 9.48 7.76
N VAL A 70 4.47 8.56 8.72
CA VAL A 70 4.54 8.95 10.12
C VAL A 70 5.96 9.49 10.26
N GLY A 71 6.09 10.77 10.63
CA GLY A 71 7.38 11.42 10.82
C GLY A 71 8.29 10.58 11.73
N ARG A 72 9.58 10.92 11.77
CA ARG A 72 10.58 10.27 12.65
C ARG A 72 9.92 10.06 14.01
N LYS A 73 9.73 8.80 14.42
CA LYS A 73 9.21 8.49 15.75
C LYS A 73 10.29 9.00 16.70
N ALA A 74 10.08 10.18 17.32
CA ALA A 74 10.83 10.52 18.51
C ALA A 74 10.66 9.34 19.47
N GLN A 75 11.77 8.84 19.98
CA GLN A 75 11.72 7.70 20.87
C GLN A 75 10.94 8.13 22.12
N PRO A 76 10.16 7.25 22.77
CA PRO A 76 9.47 7.59 24.00
C PRO A 76 10.38 8.28 25.02
N GLU A 77 11.65 7.87 25.06
CA GLU A 77 12.72 8.41 25.88
C GLU A 77 13.00 9.90 25.58
N ASP A 78 12.96 10.33 24.32
CA ASP A 78 13.17 11.73 23.93
C ASP A 78 12.05 12.63 24.47
N VAL A 79 10.81 12.12 24.46
CA VAL A 79 9.63 12.82 24.98
C VAL A 79 9.69 12.93 26.49
N LEU A 80 10.10 11.87 27.17
CA LEU A 80 10.26 11.85 28.63
C LEU A 80 11.40 12.74 29.09
N ALA A 81 12.55 12.69 28.42
CA ALA A 81 13.70 13.56 28.73
C ALA A 81 13.31 15.04 28.57
N TYR A 82 12.58 15.38 27.51
CA TYR A 82 12.09 16.75 27.32
C TYR A 82 11.09 17.17 28.41
N ALA A 83 10.14 16.30 28.75
CA ALA A 83 9.15 16.57 29.78
C ALA A 83 9.78 16.73 31.18
N LEU A 84 10.80 15.93 31.50
CA LEU A 84 11.55 16.04 32.75
C LEU A 84 12.39 17.32 32.82
N ALA A 85 13.06 17.67 31.72
CA ALA A 85 13.83 18.91 31.62
C ALA A 85 12.94 20.17 31.68
N HIS A 86 11.66 20.05 31.30
CA HIS A 86 10.71 21.16 31.25
C HIS A 86 9.37 20.77 31.89
N SER A 87 9.37 20.55 33.22
CA SER A 87 8.22 20.04 33.99
C SER A 87 6.92 20.85 33.87
N GLN A 88 6.99 22.13 33.50
CA GLN A 88 5.82 22.99 33.27
C GLN A 88 5.34 23.03 31.80
N SER A 89 5.99 22.30 30.90
CA SER A 89 5.63 22.30 29.49
C SER A 89 4.30 21.59 29.24
N SER A 90 3.39 22.27 28.54
CA SER A 90 2.15 21.63 28.08
C SER A 90 2.44 20.54 27.04
N THR A 91 1.53 19.56 26.92
CA THR A 91 1.57 18.53 25.87
C THR A 91 1.59 19.12 24.45
N LYS A 92 1.10 20.36 24.26
CA LYS A 92 1.23 21.09 22.99
C LYS A 92 2.68 21.47 22.71
N MET A 93 3.39 22.05 23.69
CA MET A 93 4.80 22.43 23.50
C MET A 93 5.70 21.21 23.28
N ILE A 94 5.44 20.12 24.00
CA ILE A 94 6.17 18.86 23.81
C ILE A 94 5.90 18.27 22.42
N SER A 95 4.66 18.33 21.95
CA SER A 95 4.26 17.89 20.60
C SER A 95 4.98 18.67 19.49
N GLU A 96 5.09 19.98 19.64
CA GLU A 96 5.77 20.86 18.66
C GLU A 96 7.28 20.62 18.66
N ASN A 97 7.92 20.47 19.83
CA ASN A 97 9.36 20.23 19.93
C ASN A 97 9.79 18.82 19.52
N CYS A 98 9.00 17.80 19.84
CA CYS A 98 9.31 16.40 19.50
C CYS A 98 8.81 15.99 18.10
N GLY A 99 8.09 16.86 17.38
CA GLY A 99 7.52 16.55 16.06
C GLY A 99 6.47 15.43 16.09
N LEU A 100 5.81 15.23 17.23
CA LEU A 100 4.80 14.19 17.45
C LEU A 100 3.39 14.81 17.51
N SER A 101 2.36 14.01 17.31
CA SER A 101 0.99 14.46 17.60
C SER A 101 0.77 14.55 19.11
N LYS A 102 -0.09 15.48 19.55
CA LYS A 102 -0.49 15.62 20.96
C LYS A 102 -1.01 14.30 21.55
N SER A 103 -1.78 13.54 20.79
CA SER A 103 -2.29 12.23 21.22
C SER A 103 -1.15 11.24 21.48
N ARG A 104 -0.10 11.24 20.63
CA ARG A 104 1.05 10.35 20.83
C ARG A 104 1.87 10.75 22.06
N VAL A 105 2.07 12.05 22.29
CA VAL A 105 2.72 12.56 23.50
C VAL A 105 1.93 12.17 24.75
N TRP A 106 0.61 12.35 24.73
CA TRP A 106 -0.26 11.97 25.84
C TRP A 106 -0.19 10.48 26.16
N THR A 107 -0.22 9.61 25.14
CA THR A 107 -0.04 8.17 25.33
C THR A 107 1.30 7.83 25.97
N ILE A 108 2.41 8.41 25.49
CA ILE A 108 3.76 8.14 26.03
C ILE A 108 3.87 8.57 27.50
N LEU A 109 3.37 9.76 27.84
CA LEU A 109 3.38 10.26 29.22
C LEU A 109 2.53 9.39 30.15
N ASN A 110 1.35 8.94 29.67
CA ASN A 110 0.45 8.10 30.45
C ASN A 110 0.98 6.67 30.63
N GLU A 111 1.59 6.07 29.60
CA GLU A 111 2.28 4.77 29.69
C GLU A 111 3.46 4.81 30.68
N SER A 112 4.08 5.98 30.84
CA SER A 112 5.26 6.17 31.71
C SER A 112 4.92 6.73 33.10
N GLY A 113 3.64 6.97 33.41
CA GLY A 113 3.20 7.55 34.69
C GLY A 113 3.63 9.01 34.92
N ALA A 114 4.14 9.69 33.90
CA ALA A 114 4.66 11.06 33.98
C ALA A 114 3.52 12.08 33.77
N HIS A 115 2.76 12.39 34.82
CA HIS A 115 1.71 13.41 34.75
C HIS A 115 2.29 14.82 34.89
N PRO A 116 2.04 15.76 33.94
CA PRO A 116 2.50 17.15 34.04
C PRO A 116 1.87 18.00 35.16
N HIS A 117 1.07 17.40 36.05
CA HIS A 117 0.32 18.11 37.11
C HIS A 117 0.43 17.45 38.49
N LEU A 118 1.48 16.66 38.76
CA LEU A 118 1.72 16.05 40.08
C LEU A 118 3.09 16.39 40.71
N CYS A 119 3.73 17.49 40.30
CA CYS A 119 4.79 18.12 41.11
C CYS A 119 4.23 19.35 41.84
N SER A 120 3.45 19.12 42.91
CA SER A 120 3.30 20.08 44.00
C SER A 120 3.86 19.46 45.28
N VAL A 121 5.13 19.76 45.57
CA VAL A 121 5.67 19.84 46.93
C VAL A 121 6.64 21.02 46.94
#